data_AF-A0A957LD82-F1
#
_entry.id   AF-A0A957LD82-F1
#
_cell.length_a   1.000
_cell.length_b   1.000
_cell.length_c   1.000
_cell.angle_alpha   90.00
_cell.angle_beta   90.00
_cell.angle_gamma   90.00
#
_symmetry.space_group_name_H-M   'P 1'
#
loop_
_entity.id
_entity.type
_entity.pdbx_description
1 polymer ?
#
loop_
_entity_poly.entity_id
_entity_poly.type
_entity_poly.pdbx_seq_one_letter_code
_entity_poly.pdbx_strand_id
1 'polypeptide(L)'
;MTDDANTSPTATGFSAGRDMDFSIANDFVGGDKFSGNKYVSYMTGNLVVNQNGVQASTLYYRHVLPLGDGYVDRPELEQQLEEALLSESEQQKLVLVNGRPGTGRSTLVYKVVTQSYIEAAFPDGTLLGNLRSAPLNEILDRFVFTYETEGHYTSNSKWDQATHLRELLTGKRVVIILDNVTSTDELAFFDHEDNNVTIIAITRAHLPQLDENAWSIHRLNVPEMNDSESLALFKSIWQEAPLLANVDSDILRQLAHELHFLPQSMKSV
;
A
#
# COMPACT_ATOMS: atom_id res chain seq x y z
N MET A 1 -43.80 -24.39 16.78
CA MET A 1 -42.63 -24.44 17.68
C MET A 1 -41.42 -24.19 16.80
N THR A 2 -40.91 -22.97 16.92
CA THR A 2 -39.70 -22.43 16.30
C THR A 2 -38.47 -23.05 16.97
N ASP A 3 -37.48 -23.47 16.19
CA ASP A 3 -36.13 -23.70 16.68
C ASP A 3 -35.15 -23.14 15.64
N ASP A 4 -34.76 -21.89 15.86
CA ASP A 4 -33.67 -21.21 15.15
C ASP A 4 -32.35 -21.56 15.86
N ALA A 5 -31.62 -22.53 15.31
CA ALA A 5 -30.23 -22.77 15.71
C ALA A 5 -29.32 -21.82 14.93
N ASN A 6 -29.04 -20.68 15.52
CA ASN A 6 -28.03 -19.71 15.11
C ASN A 6 -26.63 -20.32 15.31
N THR A 7 -26.02 -20.85 14.24
CA THR A 7 -24.60 -21.21 14.23
C THR A 7 -23.82 -20.19 13.42
N SER A 8 -23.15 -19.27 14.11
CA SER A 8 -22.10 -18.41 13.54
C SER A 8 -21.04 -19.28 12.84
N PRO A 9 -20.61 -18.96 11.61
CA PRO A 9 -19.49 -19.67 11.00
C PRO A 9 -18.20 -19.27 11.72
N THR A 10 -17.65 -20.21 12.48
CA THR A 10 -16.28 -20.19 13.01
C THR A 10 -15.27 -20.03 11.89
N ALA A 11 -14.39 -19.02 12.01
CA ALA A 11 -13.25 -18.83 11.13
C ALA A 11 -12.23 -19.96 11.34
N THR A 12 -12.26 -20.97 10.48
CA THR A 12 -11.20 -21.98 10.35
C THR A 12 -10.21 -21.52 9.27
N GLY A 13 -8.92 -21.58 9.61
CA GLY A 13 -7.81 -20.97 8.87
C GLY A 13 -7.76 -21.29 7.37
N PHE A 14 -7.32 -20.28 6.61
CA PHE A 14 -7.11 -20.38 5.17
C PHE A 14 -5.63 -20.65 4.88
N SER A 15 -5.34 -21.76 4.18
CA SER A 15 -4.06 -21.98 3.55
C SER A 15 -4.01 -21.20 2.23
N ALA A 16 -3.17 -20.18 2.15
CA ALA A 16 -2.72 -19.65 0.86
C ALA A 16 -2.03 -20.81 0.12
N GLY A 17 -2.44 -21.10 -1.11
CA GLY A 17 -1.80 -22.17 -1.88
C GLY A 17 -2.70 -22.82 -2.92
N ARG A 18 -2.72 -22.23 -4.11
CA ARG A 18 -2.28 -22.86 -5.36
C ARG A 18 -2.50 -21.84 -6.48
N ASP A 19 -1.39 -21.40 -7.09
CA ASP A 19 -1.45 -20.73 -8.40
C ASP A 19 -2.25 -21.62 -9.34
N MET A 20 -3.43 -21.15 -9.75
CA MET A 20 -4.23 -21.83 -10.75
C MET A 20 -4.47 -20.89 -11.91
N ASP A 21 -4.06 -21.34 -13.09
CA ASP A 21 -4.46 -20.74 -14.35
C ASP A 21 -5.91 -21.12 -14.65
N PHE A 22 -6.78 -20.12 -14.82
CA PHE A 22 -8.13 -20.34 -15.30
C PHE A 22 -8.44 -19.42 -16.48
N SER A 23 -9.20 -19.97 -17.44
CA SER A 23 -9.68 -19.21 -18.60
C SER A 23 -11.08 -18.68 -18.31
N ILE A 24 -11.24 -17.35 -18.40
CA ILE A 24 -12.54 -16.68 -18.39
C ILE A 24 -12.74 -16.09 -19.78
N ALA A 25 -13.77 -16.53 -20.50
CA ALA A 25 -14.15 -15.98 -21.81
C ALA A 25 -12.98 -15.89 -22.84
N ASN A 26 -12.05 -16.86 -22.80
CA ASN A 26 -10.79 -16.93 -23.58
C ASN A 26 -9.62 -16.07 -23.09
N ASP A 27 -9.77 -15.29 -22.01
CA ASP A 27 -8.65 -14.57 -21.39
C ASP A 27 -8.05 -15.37 -20.24
N PHE A 28 -6.72 -15.42 -20.21
CA PHE A 28 -5.92 -16.13 -19.21
C PHE A 28 -5.66 -15.19 -18.04
N VAL A 29 -6.19 -15.51 -16.86
CA VAL A 29 -6.06 -14.65 -15.69
C VAL A 29 -5.52 -15.48 -14.54
N GLY A 30 -4.31 -15.17 -14.07
CA GLY A 30 -3.75 -15.77 -12.87
C GLY A 30 -4.54 -15.33 -11.63
N GLY A 31 -4.85 -16.26 -10.73
CA GLY A 31 -5.66 -15.95 -9.55
C GLY A 31 -5.69 -17.05 -8.48
N ASP A 32 -6.10 -16.67 -7.27
CA ASP A 32 -6.38 -17.61 -6.18
C ASP A 32 -7.86 -17.97 -6.12
N LYS A 33 -8.12 -19.27 -5.91
CA LYS A 33 -9.47 -19.78 -5.63
C LYS A 33 -9.77 -19.60 -4.14
N PHE A 34 -10.69 -18.69 -3.83
CA PHE A 34 -11.01 -18.32 -2.46
C PHE A 34 -11.96 -19.32 -1.77
N SER A 35 -13.04 -19.73 -2.46
CA SER A 35 -13.98 -20.80 -2.04
C SER A 35 -15.08 -20.98 -3.09
N GLY A 36 -15.47 -22.22 -3.42
CA GLY A 36 -16.54 -22.49 -4.40
C GLY A 36 -16.21 -21.97 -5.81
N ASN A 37 -17.09 -21.14 -6.40
CA ASN A 37 -16.93 -20.49 -7.70
C ASN A 37 -16.44 -19.02 -7.60
N LYS A 38 -15.71 -18.67 -6.55
CA LYS A 38 -15.17 -17.32 -6.32
C LYS A 38 -13.66 -17.30 -6.62
N TYR A 39 -13.21 -16.32 -7.41
CA TYR A 39 -11.82 -16.17 -7.84
C TYR A 39 -11.35 -14.72 -7.69
N VAL A 40 -10.06 -14.53 -7.37
CA VAL A 40 -9.40 -13.22 -7.32
C VAL A 40 -8.41 -13.12 -8.48
N SER A 41 -8.51 -12.10 -9.33
CA SER A 41 -7.55 -11.83 -10.40
C SER A 41 -6.35 -11.03 -9.89
N TYR A 42 -5.14 -11.56 -10.05
CA TYR A 42 -3.91 -10.84 -9.68
C TYR A 42 -3.53 -9.72 -10.65
N MET A 43 -3.97 -9.79 -11.91
CA MET A 43 -3.62 -8.78 -12.92
C MET A 43 -4.47 -7.50 -12.82
N THR A 44 -5.64 -7.56 -12.18
CA THR A 44 -6.60 -6.44 -12.17
C THR A 44 -7.11 -6.07 -10.78
N GLY A 45 -6.82 -6.87 -9.74
CA GLY A 45 -7.44 -6.72 -8.41
C GLY A 45 -8.93 -7.09 -8.37
N ASN A 46 -9.50 -7.56 -9.48
CA ASN A 46 -10.91 -7.86 -9.59
C ASN A 46 -11.29 -9.14 -8.82
N LEU A 47 -12.24 -9.04 -7.90
CA LEU A 47 -12.94 -10.19 -7.35
C LEU A 47 -14.10 -10.55 -8.28
N VAL A 48 -13.99 -11.68 -8.97
CA VAL A 48 -15.08 -12.19 -9.82
C VAL A 48 -15.87 -13.22 -9.03
N VAL A 49 -17.09 -12.84 -8.63
CA VAL A 49 -18.03 -13.73 -7.94
C VAL A 49 -19.05 -14.26 -8.95
N ASN A 50 -18.93 -15.54 -9.32
CA ASN A 50 -19.96 -16.18 -10.13
C ASN A 50 -21.02 -16.83 -9.21
N GLN A 51 -22.15 -16.14 -9.01
CA GLN A 51 -23.33 -16.72 -8.37
C GLN A 51 -24.46 -16.83 -9.40
N ASN A 52 -24.86 -18.06 -9.71
CA ASN A 52 -26.08 -18.37 -10.48
C ASN A 52 -26.24 -17.63 -11.82
N GLY A 53 -25.15 -17.40 -12.56
CA GLY A 53 -25.21 -16.72 -13.87
C GLY A 53 -25.40 -15.21 -13.80
N VAL A 54 -25.40 -14.61 -12.60
CA VAL A 54 -25.31 -13.16 -12.41
C VAL A 54 -23.86 -12.82 -12.09
N GLN A 55 -23.22 -12.14 -13.04
CA GLN A 55 -21.87 -11.61 -12.88
C GLN A 55 -21.96 -10.32 -12.05
N ALA A 56 -21.65 -10.42 -10.76
CA ALA A 56 -21.40 -9.24 -9.94
C ALA A 56 -19.89 -9.06 -9.82
N SER A 57 -19.32 -8.22 -10.69
CA SER A 57 -17.94 -7.75 -10.55
C SER A 57 -17.94 -6.54 -9.62
N THR A 58 -17.53 -6.73 -8.37
CA THR A 58 -17.08 -5.60 -7.55
C THR A 58 -15.63 -5.35 -7.91
N LEU A 59 -15.35 -4.27 -8.63
CA LEU A 59 -14.01 -3.88 -9.03
C LEU A 59 -13.30 -3.33 -7.80
N TYR A 60 -12.23 -4.00 -7.37
CA TYR A 60 -11.35 -3.53 -6.29
C TYR A 60 -10.01 -3.16 -6.91
N TYR A 61 -9.77 -1.87 -7.13
CA TYR A 61 -8.55 -1.37 -7.75
C TYR A 61 -7.43 -1.24 -6.73
N ARG A 62 -6.92 -2.38 -6.23
CA ARG A 62 -5.88 -2.41 -5.20
C ARG A 62 -4.59 -3.02 -5.74
N HIS A 63 -3.53 -2.23 -5.77
CA HIS A 63 -2.19 -2.75 -6.00
C HIS A 63 -1.75 -3.60 -4.81
N VAL A 64 -1.16 -4.77 -5.08
CA VAL A 64 -0.52 -5.59 -4.05
C VAL A 64 0.69 -4.81 -3.51
N LEU A 65 0.64 -4.44 -2.23
CA LEU A 65 1.74 -3.73 -1.59
C LEU A 65 2.82 -4.71 -1.15
N PRO A 66 4.11 -4.43 -1.40
CA PRO A 66 5.20 -5.35 -1.08
C PRO A 66 5.53 -5.28 0.42
N LEU A 67 4.66 -5.85 1.25
CA LEU A 67 4.94 -6.14 2.64
C LEU A 67 5.90 -7.33 2.70
N GLY A 68 7.19 -7.04 2.88
CA GLY A 68 8.17 -8.09 3.14
C GLY A 68 7.99 -8.71 4.53
N ASP A 69 8.51 -9.91 4.73
CA ASP A 69 8.47 -10.60 6.02
C ASP A 69 9.19 -9.81 7.12
N GLY A 70 8.70 -9.98 8.35
CA GLY A 70 9.30 -9.38 9.55
C GLY A 70 9.14 -7.86 9.61
N TYR A 71 7.90 -7.38 9.55
CA TYR A 71 7.56 -6.04 10.04
C TYR A 71 7.61 -6.03 11.57
N VAL A 72 8.15 -4.96 12.14
CA VAL A 72 8.11 -4.70 13.58
C VAL A 72 7.16 -3.56 13.82
N ASP A 73 6.17 -3.79 14.70
CA ASP A 73 5.13 -2.81 15.01
C ASP A 73 5.75 -1.51 15.55
N ARG A 74 5.23 -0.39 15.04
CA ARG A 74 5.63 0.98 15.38
C ARG A 74 4.36 1.78 15.74
N PRO A 75 3.69 1.44 16.85
CA PRO A 75 2.32 1.85 17.11
C PRO A 75 2.11 3.36 17.09
N GLU A 76 3.05 4.14 17.61
CA GLU A 76 2.96 5.61 17.61
C GLU A 76 3.03 6.20 16.18
N LEU A 77 3.83 5.61 15.30
CA LEU A 77 3.96 6.05 13.90
C LEU A 77 2.80 5.53 13.04
N GLU A 78 2.34 4.31 13.32
CA GLU A 78 1.15 3.74 12.72
C GLU A 78 -0.06 4.62 13.04
N GLN A 79 -0.30 4.93 14.31
CA GLN A 79 -1.38 5.81 14.75
C GLN A 79 -1.30 7.20 14.10
N GLN A 80 -0.13 7.84 14.06
CA GLN A 80 0.02 9.14 13.40
C GLN A 80 -0.33 9.10 11.91
N LEU A 81 0.03 8.01 11.22
CA LEU A 81 -0.32 7.83 9.82
C LEU A 81 -1.81 7.55 9.64
N GLU A 82 -2.40 6.73 10.50
CA GLU A 82 -3.84 6.42 10.51
C GLU A 82 -4.66 7.70 10.71
N GLU A 83 -4.32 8.52 11.69
CA GLU A 83 -4.96 9.82 11.96
C GLU A 83 -4.85 10.77 10.76
N ALA A 84 -3.68 10.83 10.12
CA ALA A 84 -3.48 11.64 8.91
C ALA A 84 -4.30 11.13 7.72
N LEU A 85 -4.50 9.81 7.59
CA LEU A 85 -5.30 9.23 6.50
C LEU A 85 -6.80 9.38 6.74
N LEU A 86 -7.25 9.33 7.99
CA LEU A 86 -8.66 9.38 8.37
C LEU A 86 -9.18 10.79 8.69
N SER A 87 -8.30 11.80 8.77
CA SER A 87 -8.70 13.19 8.98
C SER A 87 -9.64 13.69 7.87
N GLU A 88 -10.64 14.48 8.26
CA GLU A 88 -11.47 15.22 7.31
C GLU A 88 -10.77 16.51 6.88
N SER A 89 -10.95 16.91 5.63
CA SER A 89 -10.34 18.12 5.07
C SER A 89 -11.17 18.59 3.87
N GLU A 90 -11.32 19.91 3.75
CA GLU A 90 -11.92 20.54 2.56
C GLU A 90 -10.94 20.55 1.36
N GLN A 91 -9.63 20.52 1.64
CA GLN A 91 -8.57 20.43 0.62
C GLN A 91 -8.13 18.98 0.40
N GLN A 92 -7.56 18.70 -0.77
CA GLN A 92 -6.93 17.41 -1.07
C GLN A 92 -5.82 17.09 -0.06
N LYS A 93 -5.82 15.86 0.46
CA LYS A 93 -4.87 15.44 1.49
C LYS A 93 -3.54 14.99 0.90
N LEU A 94 -2.45 15.50 1.47
CA LEU A 94 -1.08 15.08 1.17
C LEU A 94 -0.35 14.68 2.44
N VAL A 95 -0.01 13.40 2.57
CA VAL A 95 0.80 12.86 3.66
C VAL A 95 2.25 12.71 3.19
N LEU A 96 3.14 13.55 3.71
CA LEU A 96 4.57 13.49 3.45
C LEU A 96 5.26 12.58 4.46
N VAL A 97 5.79 11.46 3.99
CA VAL A 97 6.47 10.48 4.83
C VAL A 97 7.98 10.58 4.59
N ASN A 98 8.67 11.17 5.57
CA ASN A 98 10.09 11.51 5.52
C ASN A 98 10.92 10.63 6.45
N GLY A 99 12.23 10.61 6.24
CA GLY A 99 13.17 9.86 7.09
C GLY A 99 14.43 9.46 6.34
N ARG A 100 15.43 8.99 7.06
CA ARG A 100 16.70 8.53 6.48
C ARG A 100 16.46 7.30 5.57
N PRO A 101 17.25 7.09 4.50
CA PRO A 101 17.19 5.84 3.73
C PRO A 101 17.35 4.61 4.65
N GLY A 102 16.51 3.59 4.45
CA GLY A 102 16.56 2.34 5.22
C GLY A 102 15.75 2.31 6.52
N THR A 103 15.06 3.40 6.92
CA THR A 103 14.23 3.46 8.14
C THR A 103 12.89 2.73 8.05
N GLY A 104 12.52 2.19 6.88
CA GLY A 104 11.30 1.41 6.70
C GLY A 104 10.04 2.23 6.39
N ARG A 105 10.16 3.47 5.90
CA ARG A 105 9.01 4.33 5.50
C ARG A 105 8.00 3.63 4.60
N SER A 106 8.47 3.02 3.51
CA SER A 106 7.59 2.32 2.57
C SER A 106 6.88 1.16 3.27
N THR A 107 7.61 0.37 4.07
CA THR A 107 7.03 -0.74 4.84
C THR A 107 5.98 -0.26 5.85
N LEU A 108 6.22 0.85 6.56
CA LEU A 108 5.25 1.47 7.47
C LEU A 108 3.98 1.88 6.71
N VAL A 109 4.13 2.59 5.59
CA VAL A 109 2.99 3.03 4.76
C VAL A 109 2.19 1.83 4.28
N TYR A 110 2.85 0.80 3.75
CA TYR A 110 2.18 -0.40 3.25
C TYR A 110 1.46 -1.15 4.37
N LYS A 111 2.08 -1.25 5.55
CA LYS A 111 1.47 -1.87 6.73
C LYS A 111 0.17 -1.16 7.13
N VAL A 112 0.20 0.17 7.22
CA VAL A 112 -0.98 0.94 7.63
C VAL A 112 -2.07 0.92 6.55
N VAL A 113 -1.71 1.14 5.28
CA VAL A 113 -2.69 1.19 4.19
C VAL A 113 -3.39 -0.15 3.95
N THR A 114 -2.76 -1.27 4.28
CA THR A 114 -3.38 -2.61 4.21
C THR A 114 -4.22 -2.98 5.42
N GLN A 115 -4.29 -2.13 6.46
CA GLN A 115 -5.18 -2.38 7.57
C GLN A 115 -6.64 -2.26 7.11
N SER A 116 -7.45 -3.28 7.44
CA SER A 116 -8.81 -3.43 6.91
C SER A 116 -9.74 -2.20 7.04
N TYR A 117 -9.61 -1.41 8.11
CA TYR A 117 -10.42 -0.21 8.30
C TYR A 117 -9.87 1.01 7.54
N ILE A 118 -8.55 1.10 7.32
CA ILE A 118 -7.96 2.09 6.41
C ILE A 118 -8.38 1.76 4.97
N GLU A 119 -8.31 0.49 4.60
CA GLU A 119 -8.81 0.00 3.32
C GLU A 119 -10.30 0.30 3.11
N ALA A 120 -11.12 0.24 4.17
CA ALA A 120 -12.54 0.62 4.12
C ALA A 120 -12.73 2.15 3.97
N ALA A 121 -11.75 2.96 4.36
CA ALA A 121 -11.73 4.39 4.12
C ALA A 121 -11.41 4.74 2.64
N PHE A 122 -10.81 3.84 1.88
CA PHE A 122 -10.52 4.00 0.44
C PHE A 122 -11.17 2.89 -0.39
N PRO A 123 -12.52 2.86 -0.47
CA PRO A 123 -13.26 1.76 -1.10
C PRO A 123 -12.99 1.65 -2.60
N ASP A 124 -12.62 2.76 -3.26
CA ASP A 124 -12.42 2.79 -4.71
C ASP A 124 -11.02 2.37 -5.13
N GLY A 125 -10.06 2.26 -4.21
CA GLY A 125 -8.77 1.65 -4.52
C GLY A 125 -7.56 2.20 -3.78
N THR A 126 -6.46 1.49 -3.98
CA THR A 126 -5.11 1.84 -3.54
C THR A 126 -4.18 1.72 -4.73
N LEU A 127 -3.59 2.84 -5.14
CA LEU A 127 -2.64 2.90 -6.24
C LEU A 127 -1.22 3.05 -5.70
N LEU A 128 -0.28 2.27 -6.21
CA LEU A 128 1.13 2.34 -5.83
C LEU A 128 2.00 2.62 -7.06
N GLY A 129 2.76 3.71 -7.01
CA GLY A 129 3.78 4.08 -7.98
C GLY A 129 5.14 4.24 -7.31
N ASN A 130 6.15 3.49 -7.76
CA ASN A 130 7.52 3.65 -7.28
C ASN A 130 8.36 4.39 -8.31
N LEU A 131 8.65 5.67 -8.06
CA LEU A 131 9.38 6.57 -8.96
C LEU A 131 10.85 6.20 -9.14
N ARG A 132 11.38 5.30 -8.30
CA ARG A 132 12.70 4.70 -8.53
C ARG A 132 12.66 3.59 -9.58
N SER A 133 11.56 2.85 -9.64
CA SER A 133 11.41 1.66 -10.48
C SER A 133 10.88 1.97 -11.87
N ALA A 134 10.09 3.04 -12.00
CA ALA A 134 9.50 3.47 -13.27
C ALA A 134 9.37 4.99 -13.30
N PRO A 135 9.51 5.64 -14.48
CA PRO A 135 9.25 7.05 -14.62
C PRO A 135 7.75 7.37 -14.47
N LEU A 136 7.43 8.61 -14.10
CA LEU A 136 6.06 9.02 -13.78
C LEU A 136 5.05 8.76 -14.90
N ASN A 137 5.41 8.91 -16.17
CA ASN A 137 4.51 8.62 -17.30
C ASN A 137 4.06 7.15 -17.30
N GLU A 138 4.98 6.23 -17.03
CA GLU A 138 4.68 4.80 -17.01
C GLU A 138 3.82 4.43 -15.79
N ILE A 139 4.00 5.15 -14.67
CA ILE A 139 3.14 5.03 -13.49
C ILE A 139 1.73 5.54 -13.78
N LEU A 140 1.60 6.70 -14.41
CA LEU A 140 0.31 7.26 -14.82
C LEU A 140 -0.42 6.34 -15.79
N ASP A 141 0.27 5.78 -16.79
CA ASP A 141 -0.29 4.79 -17.72
C ASP A 141 -0.84 3.57 -16.98
N ARG A 142 -0.09 3.03 -16.01
CA ARG A 142 -0.54 1.91 -15.20
C ARG A 142 -1.77 2.28 -14.37
N PHE A 143 -1.82 3.47 -13.79
CA PHE A 143 -2.97 3.93 -13.03
C PHE A 143 -4.21 4.10 -13.90
N VAL A 144 -4.08 4.68 -15.09
CA VAL A 144 -5.18 4.77 -16.07
C VAL A 144 -5.67 3.38 -16.44
N PHE A 145 -4.75 2.48 -16.81
CA PHE A 145 -5.08 1.09 -17.17
C PHE A 145 -5.79 0.33 -16.05
N THR A 146 -5.50 0.66 -14.78
CA THR A 146 -6.21 0.09 -13.64
C THR A 146 -7.70 0.41 -13.68
N TYR A 147 -8.12 1.63 -14.03
CA TYR A 147 -9.54 2.02 -14.06
C TYR A 147 -10.22 1.86 -15.42
N GLU A 148 -9.45 1.90 -16.51
CA GLU A 148 -9.92 1.77 -17.88
C GLU A 148 -9.19 0.61 -18.57
N THR A 149 -9.80 -0.58 -18.50
CA THR A 149 -9.26 -1.80 -19.12
C THR A 149 -9.62 -1.92 -20.60
N GLU A 150 -10.68 -1.24 -21.05
CA GLU A 150 -11.18 -1.26 -22.42
C GLU A 150 -10.88 0.08 -23.10
N GLY A 151 -9.78 0.12 -23.86
CA GLY A 151 -9.34 1.33 -24.54
C GLY A 151 -7.91 1.67 -24.13
N HIS A 152 -7.00 1.70 -25.09
CA HIS A 152 -5.67 2.24 -24.84
C HIS A 152 -5.76 3.75 -24.96
N TYR A 153 -5.94 4.44 -23.83
CA TYR A 153 -5.64 5.86 -23.78
C TYR A 153 -4.12 6.03 -24.01
N THR A 154 -3.72 6.27 -25.25
CA THR A 154 -2.31 6.48 -25.61
C THR A 154 -2.07 7.97 -25.80
N SER A 155 -1.64 8.66 -24.74
CA SER A 155 -1.01 9.97 -24.88
C SER A 155 0.47 9.87 -24.53
N ASN A 156 1.32 10.58 -25.28
CA ASN A 156 2.73 10.73 -24.94
C ASN A 156 2.97 11.89 -23.93
N SER A 157 1.92 12.61 -23.55
CA SER A 157 1.96 13.73 -22.63
C SER A 157 1.58 13.29 -21.22
N LYS A 158 2.48 13.52 -20.25
CA LYS A 158 2.21 13.29 -18.82
C LYS A 158 1.01 14.07 -18.31
N TRP A 159 0.81 15.28 -18.81
CA TRP A 159 -0.31 16.13 -18.39
C TRP A 159 -1.64 15.60 -18.89
N ASP A 160 -1.68 15.06 -20.10
CA ASP A 160 -2.90 14.51 -20.67
C ASP A 160 -3.26 13.21 -19.92
N GLN A 161 -2.27 12.33 -19.68
CA GLN A 161 -2.45 11.12 -18.85
C GLN A 161 -2.94 11.44 -17.44
N ALA A 162 -2.35 12.45 -16.80
CA ALA A 162 -2.74 12.91 -15.48
C ALA A 162 -4.16 13.50 -15.48
N THR A 163 -4.51 14.30 -16.49
CA THR A 163 -5.86 14.87 -16.63
C THR A 163 -6.90 13.77 -16.81
N HIS A 164 -6.61 12.79 -17.67
CA HIS A 164 -7.48 11.64 -17.87
C HIS A 164 -7.63 10.79 -16.60
N LEU A 165 -6.53 10.52 -15.89
CA LEU A 165 -6.58 9.84 -14.59
C LEU A 165 -7.46 10.59 -13.59
N ARG A 166 -7.34 11.91 -13.50
CA ARG A 166 -8.15 12.75 -12.62
C ARG A 166 -9.64 12.65 -12.95
N GLU A 167 -10.00 12.68 -14.24
CA GLU A 167 -11.38 12.47 -14.68
C GLU A 167 -11.90 11.09 -14.25
N LEU A 168 -11.10 10.03 -14.39
CA LEU A 168 -11.45 8.68 -13.92
C LEU A 168 -11.61 8.59 -12.38
N LEU A 169 -10.89 9.43 -11.64
CA LEU A 169 -10.90 9.47 -10.17
C LEU A 169 -11.97 10.40 -9.58
N THR A 170 -12.68 11.18 -10.40
CA THR A 170 -13.71 12.11 -9.91
C THR A 170 -14.78 11.38 -9.10
N GLY A 171 -15.03 11.84 -7.86
CA GLY A 171 -15.99 11.25 -6.93
C GLY A 171 -15.56 9.92 -6.32
N LYS A 172 -14.33 9.46 -6.56
CA LYS A 172 -13.77 8.22 -5.99
C LYS A 172 -12.91 8.52 -4.76
N ARG A 173 -13.02 7.65 -3.75
CA ARG A 173 -12.16 7.66 -2.57
C ARG A 173 -11.00 6.69 -2.74
N VAL A 174 -9.87 7.23 -3.19
CA VAL A 174 -8.66 6.47 -3.53
C VAL A 174 -7.47 6.99 -2.73
N VAL A 175 -6.60 6.08 -2.30
CA VAL A 175 -5.28 6.43 -1.79
C VAL A 175 -4.20 6.14 -2.83
N ILE A 176 -3.39 7.15 -3.14
CA ILE A 176 -2.26 7.06 -4.08
C ILE A 176 -0.97 7.12 -3.27
N ILE A 177 -0.16 6.06 -3.35
CA ILE A 177 1.16 5.98 -2.73
C ILE A 177 2.20 6.23 -3.82
N LEU A 178 2.96 7.32 -3.67
CA LEU A 178 4.11 7.63 -4.49
C LEU A 178 5.38 7.39 -3.67
N ASP A 179 6.09 6.31 -3.99
CA ASP A 179 7.35 5.97 -3.34
C ASP A 179 8.54 6.59 -4.09
N ASN A 180 9.51 7.10 -3.33
CA ASN A 180 10.71 7.79 -3.80
C ASN A 180 10.44 9.11 -4.55
N VAL A 181 9.49 9.92 -4.09
CA VAL A 181 9.26 11.27 -4.62
C VAL A 181 10.51 12.14 -4.42
N THR A 182 10.92 12.85 -5.45
CA THR A 182 12.13 13.70 -5.45
C THR A 182 11.85 15.17 -5.75
N SER A 183 10.69 15.51 -6.34
CA SER A 183 10.30 16.91 -6.60
C SER A 183 8.80 17.15 -6.36
N THR A 184 8.43 18.41 -6.14
CA THR A 184 7.02 18.83 -6.05
C THR A 184 6.29 18.73 -7.39
N ASP A 185 7.00 18.88 -8.51
CA ASP A 185 6.43 18.71 -9.86
C ASP A 185 5.81 17.32 -10.06
N GLU A 186 6.36 16.28 -9.42
CA GLU A 186 5.81 14.92 -9.47
C GLU A 186 4.43 14.83 -8.81
N LEU A 187 4.17 15.66 -7.78
CA LEU A 187 2.89 15.72 -7.06
C LEU A 187 1.85 16.55 -7.82
N ALA A 188 2.28 17.57 -8.56
CA ALA A 188 1.41 18.46 -9.32
C ALA A 188 0.59 17.76 -10.41
N PHE A 189 0.92 16.52 -10.80
CA PHE A 189 0.13 15.69 -11.72
C PHE A 189 -1.09 15.04 -11.05
N PHE A 190 -1.15 15.04 -9.71
CA PHE A 190 -2.24 14.44 -8.95
C PHE A 190 -3.09 15.47 -8.20
N ASP A 191 -2.66 16.74 -8.24
CA ASP A 191 -3.42 17.89 -7.72
C ASP A 191 -4.79 17.95 -8.41
N HIS A 192 -5.86 17.77 -7.66
CA HIS A 192 -7.23 17.73 -8.15
C HIS A 192 -8.09 18.56 -7.22
N GLU A 193 -9.03 19.33 -7.78
CA GLU A 193 -10.03 20.06 -6.98
C GLU A 193 -10.94 19.15 -6.13
N ASP A 194 -10.89 17.83 -6.34
CA ASP A 194 -11.65 16.84 -5.59
C ASP A 194 -10.80 16.31 -4.43
N ASN A 195 -11.29 16.51 -3.21
CA ASN A 195 -10.57 16.17 -1.98
C ASN A 195 -10.68 14.68 -1.58
N ASN A 196 -11.41 13.86 -2.36
CA ASN A 196 -11.59 12.44 -2.05
C ASN A 196 -10.36 11.59 -2.38
N VAL A 197 -9.40 12.11 -3.14
CA VAL A 197 -8.12 11.45 -3.42
C VAL A 197 -7.09 11.85 -2.37
N THR A 198 -6.53 10.87 -1.66
CA THR A 198 -5.44 11.10 -0.69
C THR A 198 -4.11 10.66 -1.27
N ILE A 199 -3.09 11.52 -1.18
CA ILE A 199 -1.75 11.21 -1.67
C ILE A 199 -0.82 10.95 -0.48
N ILE A 200 -0.09 9.84 -0.50
CA ILE A 200 1.04 9.56 0.39
C ILE A 200 2.32 9.68 -0.44
N ALA A 201 3.14 10.67 -0.16
CA ALA A 201 4.44 10.85 -0.80
C ALA A 201 5.57 10.42 0.14
N ILE A 202 6.23 9.31 -0.18
CA ILE A 202 7.41 8.86 0.55
C ILE A 202 8.63 9.50 -0.07
N THR A 203 9.31 10.38 0.66
CA THR A 203 10.46 11.11 0.14
C THR A 203 11.67 11.05 1.08
N ARG A 204 12.85 11.12 0.46
CA ARG A 204 14.17 11.16 1.12
C ARG A 204 14.64 12.57 1.44
N ALA A 205 14.07 13.56 0.76
CA ALA A 205 14.53 14.92 0.80
C ALA A 205 13.40 15.83 1.28
N HIS A 206 13.79 17.01 1.76
CA HIS A 206 12.84 18.10 1.86
C HIS A 206 12.36 18.46 0.44
N LEU A 207 11.05 18.51 0.22
CA LEU A 207 10.45 18.98 -1.04
C LEU A 207 10.29 20.51 -0.96
N PRO A 208 11.18 21.31 -1.58
CA PRO A 208 11.04 22.75 -1.57
C PRO A 208 9.81 23.18 -2.39
N GLN A 209 9.22 24.33 -2.07
CA GLN A 209 8.14 24.95 -2.88
C GLN A 209 6.82 24.17 -2.94
N LEU A 210 6.52 23.35 -1.92
CA LEU A 210 5.19 22.78 -1.80
C LEU A 210 4.21 23.90 -1.41
N ASP A 211 3.17 24.10 -2.22
CA ASP A 211 2.14 25.11 -1.94
C ASP A 211 1.27 24.65 -0.78
N GLU A 212 1.48 25.23 0.40
CA GLU A 212 0.73 24.85 1.61
C GLU A 212 -0.75 25.27 1.55
N ASN A 213 -1.17 26.06 0.56
CA ASN A 213 -2.57 26.45 0.38
C ASN A 213 -3.34 25.51 -0.57
N ALA A 214 -2.64 24.69 -1.36
CA ALA A 214 -3.26 23.75 -2.28
C ALA A 214 -3.63 22.43 -1.58
N TRP A 215 -2.98 22.11 -0.47
CA TRP A 215 -3.04 20.79 0.16
C TRP A 215 -3.29 20.90 1.67
N SER A 216 -4.05 19.95 2.20
CA SER A 216 -3.98 19.63 3.63
C SER A 216 -2.77 18.72 3.87
N ILE A 217 -1.67 19.31 4.33
CA ILE A 217 -0.39 18.62 4.46
C ILE A 217 -0.22 18.03 5.85
N HIS A 218 -0.08 16.71 5.92
CA HIS A 218 0.36 15.99 7.11
C HIS A 218 1.80 15.54 6.93
N ARG A 219 2.67 15.81 7.92
CA ARG A 219 4.10 15.43 7.86
C ARG A 219 4.40 14.36 8.88
N LEU A 220 4.85 13.20 8.41
CA LEU A 220 5.28 12.09 9.25
C LEU A 220 6.79 11.88 9.10
N ASN A 221 7.53 12.04 10.18
CA ASN A 221 8.95 11.71 10.20
C ASN A 221 9.16 10.31 10.78
N VAL A 222 9.75 9.41 9.99
CA VAL A 222 10.05 8.04 10.37
C VAL A 222 11.52 7.95 10.83
N PRO A 223 11.79 7.91 12.15
CA PRO A 223 13.13 7.81 12.69
C PRO A 223 13.74 6.43 12.46
N GLU A 224 15.04 6.32 12.74
CA GLU A 224 15.71 5.04 12.98
C GLU A 224 15.00 4.21 14.07
N MET A 225 15.32 2.92 14.14
CA MET A 225 14.76 2.05 15.18
C MET A 225 15.30 2.41 16.56
N ASN A 226 14.44 2.26 17.57
CA ASN A 226 14.93 2.22 18.94
C ASN A 226 15.48 0.81 19.26
N ASP A 227 16.08 0.66 20.45
CA ASP A 227 16.63 -0.62 20.89
C ASP A 227 15.60 -1.74 20.84
N SER A 228 14.39 -1.50 21.37
CA SER A 228 13.34 -2.51 21.47
C SER A 228 12.87 -2.99 20.10
N GLU A 229 12.72 -2.07 19.15
CA GLU A 229 12.35 -2.37 17.77
C GLU A 229 13.46 -3.15 17.05
N SER A 230 14.73 -2.78 17.28
CA SER A 230 15.88 -3.45 16.67
C SER A 230 16.03 -4.89 17.19
N LEU A 231 15.86 -5.08 18.51
CA LEU A 231 15.82 -6.40 19.14
C LEU A 231 14.68 -7.26 18.59
N ALA A 232 13.49 -6.68 18.44
CA ALA A 232 12.34 -7.37 17.85
C ALA A 232 12.61 -7.76 16.38
N LEU A 233 13.27 -6.88 15.62
CA LEU A 233 13.62 -7.16 14.23
C LEU A 233 14.62 -8.30 14.12
N PHE A 234 15.71 -8.30 14.89
CA PHE A 234 16.67 -9.41 14.89
C PHE A 234 15.99 -10.74 15.25
N LYS A 235 15.14 -10.73 16.28
CA LYS A 235 14.35 -11.91 16.65
C LYS A 235 13.45 -12.37 15.51
N SER A 236 12.86 -11.44 14.76
CA SER A 236 12.02 -11.76 13.60
C SER A 236 12.82 -12.32 12.42
N ILE A 237 14.03 -11.80 12.15
CA ILE A 237 14.87 -12.27 11.03
C ILE A 237 15.42 -13.66 11.34
N TRP A 238 15.82 -13.91 12.58
CA TRP A 238 16.52 -15.12 12.99
C TRP A 238 15.62 -16.17 13.64
N GLN A 239 14.30 -16.09 13.46
CA GLN A 239 13.37 -17.11 13.98
C GLN A 239 13.77 -18.53 13.55
N GLU A 240 14.31 -18.65 12.33
CA GLU A 240 14.76 -19.92 11.73
C GLU A 240 16.24 -20.25 11.99
N ALA A 241 16.92 -19.49 12.86
CA ALA A 241 18.33 -19.71 13.21
C ALA A 241 18.49 -20.09 14.70
N PRO A 242 18.34 -21.38 15.06
CA PRO A 242 18.37 -21.84 16.46
C PRO A 242 19.63 -21.45 17.23
N LEU A 243 20.76 -21.31 16.53
CA LEU A 243 22.04 -20.90 17.12
C LEU A 243 22.05 -19.41 17.53
N LEU A 244 21.17 -18.60 16.96
CA LEU A 244 21.06 -17.16 17.24
C LEU A 244 19.91 -16.83 18.20
N ALA A 245 19.04 -17.80 18.52
CA ALA A 245 17.89 -17.60 19.39
C ALA A 245 18.24 -17.16 20.83
N ASN A 246 19.45 -17.49 21.29
CA ASN A 246 19.92 -17.21 22.66
C ASN A 246 21.04 -16.16 22.70
N VAL A 247 21.22 -15.36 21.65
CA VAL A 247 22.23 -14.28 21.66
C VAL A 247 21.86 -13.25 22.72
N ASP A 248 22.86 -12.82 23.48
CA ASP A 248 22.70 -11.79 24.51
C ASP A 248 22.13 -10.50 23.90
N SER A 249 21.11 -9.93 24.54
CA SER A 249 20.49 -8.68 24.09
C SER A 249 21.48 -7.51 24.04
N ASP A 250 22.53 -7.51 24.87
CA ASP A 250 23.55 -6.45 24.81
C ASP A 250 24.41 -6.54 23.55
N ILE A 251 24.70 -7.76 23.06
CA ILE A 251 25.37 -7.97 21.78
C ILE A 251 24.48 -7.47 20.63
N LEU A 252 23.18 -7.77 20.70
CA LEU A 252 22.22 -7.32 19.68
C LEU A 252 22.07 -5.79 19.66
N ARG A 253 22.09 -5.14 20.82
CA ARG A 253 22.11 -3.67 20.91
C ARG A 253 23.38 -3.08 20.31
N GLN A 254 24.54 -3.67 20.60
CA GLN A 254 25.81 -3.23 20.00
C GLN A 254 25.79 -3.37 18.48
N LEU A 255 25.29 -4.50 17.96
CA LEU A 255 25.13 -4.71 16.52
C LEU A 255 24.13 -3.72 15.92
N ALA A 256 22.99 -3.46 16.57
CA ALA A 256 22.03 -2.45 16.13
C ALA A 256 22.68 -1.06 16.02
N HIS A 257 23.50 -0.68 17.00
CA HIS A 257 24.23 0.57 17.00
C HIS A 257 25.24 0.65 15.83
N GLU A 258 25.99 -0.41 15.56
CA GLU A 258 26.90 -0.51 14.41
C GLU A 258 26.15 -0.40 13.07
N LEU A 259 24.92 -0.92 13.02
CA LEU A 259 24.04 -0.84 11.85
C LEU A 259 23.19 0.43 11.82
N HIS A 260 23.48 1.40 12.71
CA HIS A 260 22.81 2.68 12.85
C HIS A 260 21.29 2.57 13.07
N PHE A 261 20.84 1.47 13.66
CA PHE A 261 19.43 1.19 13.91
C PHE A 261 18.56 1.23 12.64
N LEU A 262 19.13 0.89 11.48
CA LEU A 262 18.41 0.87 10.22
C LEU A 262 17.86 -0.53 9.94
N PRO A 263 16.52 -0.71 9.81
CA PRO A 263 15.92 -2.00 9.46
C PRO A 263 16.53 -2.64 8.20
N GLN A 264 16.79 -1.84 7.17
CA GLN A 264 17.41 -2.35 5.94
C GLN A 264 18.81 -2.93 6.18
N SER A 265 19.64 -2.24 6.98
CA SER A 265 20.98 -2.72 7.35
C SER A 265 20.90 -3.99 8.18
N MET A 266 19.97 -4.07 9.14
CA MET A 266 19.77 -5.26 9.98
C MET A 266 19.31 -6.48 9.18
N LYS A 267 18.45 -6.32 8.18
CA LYS A 267 18.02 -7.41 7.27
C LYS A 267 19.12 -7.92 6.33
N SER A 268 20.26 -7.26 6.28
CA SER A 268 21.35 -7.59 5.35
C SER A 268 22.50 -8.38 6.01
N VAL A 269 22.37 -8.67 7.32
CA VAL A 269 23.34 -9.43 8.13
C VAL A 269 22.81 -10.83 8.38
#